data_AF-A0AA35ZPB2-F1
#
_entry.id   AF-A0AA35ZPB2-F1
#
_cell.length_a   1.000
_cell.length_b   1.000
_cell.length_c   1.000
_cell.angle_alpha   90.00
_cell.angle_beta   90.00
_cell.angle_gamma   90.00
#
_symmetry.space_group_name_H-M   'P 1'
#
loop_
_entity.id
_entity.type
_entity.pdbx_description
1 polymer ?
#
loop_
_entity_poly.entity_id
_entity_poly.type
_entity_poly.pdbx_seq_one_letter_code
_entity_poly.pdbx_strand_id
1 'polypeptide(L)'
;MDAQRVVLMAKPKDISRTKSSAHDELHSFRSWLRWMCVDQSNCWTFCLSWLVFIVFAIVIPVLSHFYLACSDCDNRHARPYDTLVQLSLSSIATLSFVCLSQFVRIYGLRRFLFFDKLCNESETVRRGYTEQLNSSLKIVFIFVAPCFTAEAAYKIWWYSSGATAIPFLGNAIVSDAVACTLELCSWLYRTVVFFLVCVLFRLICHLQILRLQDFAQVFHVESDVESVLREHLRIRRHLRIISHRFRVFILWALILVTVSQFASLLDTTRSTADLSIFKTGELALVSVSLLAGLMILLRSATRITHKALGVTCLATKWHVCATIESYDPPDVDMETPPTAMGVMGNQVFRRDASSSSSDSEDVGSEDELDNDKLIPAYAYSTISFQKRQALVTYFENNRAGITVFGFMLDRTTLHTIVMIEMSLVLWLLGKTVGIS
;
A
#
# COMPACT_ATOMS: atom_id res chain seq x y z
N MET A 1 5.00 -27.63 -60.26
CA MET A 1 6.37 -27.28 -60.68
C MET A 1 6.43 -25.77 -60.80
N ASP A 2 6.63 -25.09 -59.67
CA ASP A 2 7.94 -24.59 -59.23
C ASP A 2 8.22 -23.25 -59.94
N ALA A 3 7.94 -22.11 -59.31
CA ALA A 3 8.69 -21.46 -58.23
C ALA A 3 9.61 -20.35 -58.77
N GLN A 4 9.62 -19.25 -58.00
CA GLN A 4 10.72 -18.32 -57.82
C GLN A 4 10.91 -17.21 -58.88
N ARG A 5 10.63 -15.96 -58.50
CA ARG A 5 11.54 -15.11 -57.69
C ARG A 5 11.22 -13.62 -57.94
N VAL A 6 10.29 -13.04 -57.19
CA VAL A 6 10.18 -11.57 -57.07
C VAL A 6 10.60 -11.19 -55.65
N VAL A 7 11.74 -10.51 -55.59
CA VAL A 7 12.33 -9.92 -54.41
C VAL A 7 11.42 -8.78 -53.94
N LEU A 8 10.70 -8.99 -52.84
CA LEU A 8 10.10 -7.90 -52.07
C LEU A 8 10.95 -7.70 -50.82
N MET A 9 11.87 -6.74 -50.91
CA MET A 9 12.61 -6.23 -49.76
C MET A 9 11.61 -5.70 -48.73
N ALA A 10 11.50 -6.38 -47.59
CA ALA A 10 10.84 -5.86 -46.42
C ALA A 10 11.67 -4.69 -45.87
N LYS A 11 11.21 -3.47 -46.16
CA LYS A 11 11.69 -2.23 -45.56
C LYS A 11 11.62 -2.38 -44.03
N PRO A 12 12.72 -2.21 -43.27
CA PRO A 12 12.59 -2.14 -41.82
C PRO A 12 11.74 -0.91 -41.50
N LYS A 13 10.57 -1.13 -40.91
CA LYS A 13 9.85 -0.05 -40.23
C LYS A 13 10.78 0.42 -39.12
N ASP A 14 11.43 1.54 -39.33
CA ASP A 14 11.94 2.38 -38.26
C ASP A 14 10.74 2.73 -37.37
N ILE A 15 10.49 1.87 -36.38
CA ILE A 15 9.74 2.26 -35.20
C ILE A 15 10.69 3.24 -34.52
N SER A 16 10.53 4.51 -34.88
CA SER A 16 10.94 5.64 -34.06
C SER A 16 10.20 5.49 -32.73
N ARG A 17 10.78 4.65 -31.87
CA ARG A 17 10.38 4.42 -30.50
C ARG A 17 10.43 5.80 -29.86
N THR A 18 9.27 6.41 -29.65
CA THR A 18 9.15 7.67 -28.94
C THR A 18 9.91 7.48 -27.66
N LYS A 19 11.08 8.13 -27.54
CA LYS A 19 11.82 8.21 -26.28
C LYS A 19 10.95 9.03 -25.35
N SER A 20 9.91 8.42 -24.77
CA SER A 20 9.42 8.88 -23.47
C SER A 20 10.63 8.81 -22.56
N SER A 21 11.20 9.98 -22.29
CA SER A 21 12.32 10.12 -21.40
C SER A 21 11.89 9.58 -20.04
N ALA A 22 12.45 8.44 -19.63
CA ALA A 22 12.18 7.82 -18.33
C ALA A 22 12.51 8.74 -17.12
N HIS A 23 13.13 9.90 -17.37
CA HIS A 23 13.32 10.94 -16.37
C HIS A 23 12.04 11.72 -16.04
N ASP A 24 11.08 11.84 -16.97
CA ASP A 24 9.85 12.63 -16.74
C ASP A 24 8.87 11.93 -15.80
N GLU A 25 8.72 10.61 -15.90
CA GLU A 25 7.73 9.84 -15.11
C GLU A 25 8.02 9.84 -13.60
N LEU A 26 9.31 9.88 -13.23
CA LEU A 26 9.77 9.92 -11.83
C LEU A 26 10.10 11.34 -11.36
N HIS A 27 10.01 12.34 -12.24
CA HIS A 27 10.40 13.71 -11.92
C HIS A 27 9.58 14.28 -10.77
N SER A 28 8.25 14.10 -10.81
CA SER A 28 7.35 14.55 -9.74
C SER A 28 7.71 13.93 -8.39
N PHE A 29 7.92 12.61 -8.37
CA PHE A 29 8.26 11.89 -7.13
C PHE A 29 9.64 12.27 -6.59
N ARG A 30 10.65 12.38 -7.45
CA ARG A 30 12.00 12.76 -7.04
C ARG A 30 12.07 14.23 -6.61
N SER A 31 11.35 15.10 -7.31
CA SER A 31 11.21 16.51 -6.93
C SER A 31 10.58 16.62 -5.54
N TRP A 32 9.55 15.82 -5.26
CA TRP A 32 8.89 15.77 -3.96
C TRP A 32 9.81 15.22 -2.85
N LEU A 33 10.55 14.13 -3.08
CA LEU A 33 11.55 13.62 -2.14
C LEU A 33 12.68 14.62 -1.87
N ARG A 34 13.09 15.36 -2.90
CA ARG A 34 14.09 16.41 -2.79
C ARG A 34 13.57 17.60 -1.99
N TRP A 35 12.32 18.00 -2.21
CA TRP A 35 11.65 19.04 -1.43
C TRP A 35 11.57 18.66 0.06
N MET A 36 11.31 17.39 0.34
CA MET A 36 11.34 16.85 1.70
C MET A 36 12.74 16.62 2.30
N CYS A 37 13.82 16.88 1.55
CA CYS A 37 15.20 16.60 1.97
C CYS A 37 15.46 15.13 2.33
N VAL A 38 14.76 14.19 1.68
CA VAL A 38 14.93 12.74 1.88
C VAL A 38 15.72 12.08 0.72
N ASP A 39 16.14 12.86 -0.28
CA ASP A 39 16.91 12.36 -1.42
C ASP A 39 18.37 12.02 -1.02
N GLN A 40 18.71 10.74 -1.04
CA GLN A 40 20.04 10.21 -0.71
C GLN A 40 20.87 9.83 -1.95
N SER A 41 20.64 10.46 -3.09
CA SER A 41 21.34 10.12 -4.34
C SER A 41 22.84 10.45 -4.34
N ASN A 42 23.29 11.51 -3.66
CA ASN A 42 24.69 11.92 -3.58
C ASN A 42 25.20 11.89 -2.13
N CYS A 43 26.52 11.81 -1.93
CA CYS A 43 27.12 11.84 -0.59
C CYS A 43 26.76 13.14 0.18
N TRP A 44 26.75 14.28 -0.52
CA TRP A 44 26.31 15.57 0.04
C TRP A 44 24.84 15.57 0.44
N THR A 45 23.94 15.06 -0.42
CA THR A 45 22.50 15.02 -0.11
C THR A 45 22.19 13.99 0.95
N PHE A 46 22.99 12.92 1.07
CA PHE A 46 22.93 11.98 2.18
C PHE A 46 23.27 12.68 3.50
N CYS A 47 24.41 13.37 3.59
CA CYS A 47 24.78 14.12 4.79
C CYS A 47 23.73 15.18 5.15
N LEU A 48 23.22 15.90 4.15
CA LEU A 48 22.14 16.87 4.34
C LEU A 48 20.86 16.22 4.84
N SER A 49 20.44 15.09 4.27
CA SER A 49 19.23 14.38 4.69
C SER A 49 19.32 13.90 6.14
N TRP A 50 20.48 13.41 6.57
CA TRP A 50 20.72 13.00 7.95
C TRP A 50 20.76 14.18 8.92
N LEU A 51 21.37 15.29 8.52
CA LEU A 51 21.37 16.51 9.32
C LEU A 51 19.95 17.03 9.52
N VAL A 52 19.20 17.20 8.43
CA VAL A 52 17.79 17.65 8.47
C VAL A 52 16.96 16.69 9.31
N PHE A 53 17.16 15.38 9.14
CA PHE A 53 16.48 14.37 9.94
C PHE A 53 16.79 14.52 11.45
N ILE A 54 18.06 14.61 11.84
CA ILE A 54 18.45 14.77 13.25
C ILE A 54 17.86 16.06 13.84
N VAL A 55 17.89 17.15 13.08
CA VAL A 55 17.34 18.44 13.53
C VAL A 55 15.83 18.35 13.77
N PHE A 56 15.06 17.90 12.78
CA PHE A 56 13.60 17.89 12.87
C PHE A 56 13.03 16.72 13.66
N ALA A 57 13.70 15.57 13.71
CA ALA A 57 13.20 14.37 14.39
C ALA A 57 13.71 14.21 15.83
N ILE A 58 14.82 14.86 16.20
CA ILE A 58 15.43 14.68 17.54
C ILE A 58 15.66 16.03 18.22
N VAL A 59 16.42 16.94 17.61
CA VAL A 59 16.84 18.18 18.27
C VAL A 59 15.64 19.08 18.59
N ILE A 60 14.79 19.39 17.60
CA ILE A 60 13.64 20.27 17.82
C ILE A 60 12.66 19.72 18.86
N PRO A 61 12.25 18.42 18.82
CA PRO A 61 11.42 17.86 19.88
C PRO A 61 12.05 17.97 21.26
N VAL A 62 13.33 17.58 21.39
CA VAL A 62 14.05 17.67 22.68
C VAL A 62 14.10 19.11 23.19
N LEU A 63 14.39 20.08 22.32
CA LEU A 63 14.37 21.50 22.70
C LEU A 63 12.96 21.95 23.09
N SER A 64 11.93 21.59 22.34
CA SER A 64 10.53 21.90 22.69
C SER A 64 10.18 21.37 24.08
N HIS A 65 10.53 20.11 24.38
CA HIS A 65 10.26 19.51 25.67
C HIS A 65 10.94 20.24 26.83
N PHE A 66 12.24 20.52 26.72
CA PHE A 66 13.00 21.14 27.82
C PHE A 66 12.73 22.64 27.99
N TYR A 67 12.52 23.38 26.90
CA TYR A 67 12.33 24.82 26.97
C TYR A 67 10.89 25.23 27.25
N LEU A 68 9.90 24.39 26.93
CA LEU A 68 8.49 24.62 27.24
C LEU A 68 8.04 23.89 28.53
N ALA A 69 8.93 23.16 29.19
CA ALA A 69 8.71 22.60 30.52
C ALA A 69 8.63 23.73 31.55
N CYS A 70 7.44 24.29 31.69
CA CYS A 70 7.12 25.37 32.60
C CYS A 70 6.45 24.79 33.85
N SER A 71 7.10 24.90 35.01
CA SER A 71 6.56 24.44 36.29
C SER A 71 5.43 25.31 36.83
N ASP A 72 5.39 26.59 36.44
CA ASP A 72 4.43 27.61 36.93
C ASP A 72 3.35 27.99 35.90
N CYS A 73 3.16 27.19 34.85
CA CYS A 73 2.20 27.51 33.81
C CYS A 73 0.75 27.21 34.24
N ASP A 74 -0.18 28.06 33.79
CA ASP A 74 -1.61 27.89 34.05
C ASP A 74 -2.10 26.51 33.62
N ASN A 75 -3.09 25.97 34.35
CA ASN A 75 -3.64 24.62 34.15
C ASN A 75 -4.14 24.36 32.71
N ARG A 76 -4.42 25.42 31.94
CA ARG A 76 -4.81 25.33 30.52
C ARG A 76 -3.65 25.16 29.53
N HIS A 77 -2.43 25.49 29.93
CA HIS A 77 -1.23 25.44 29.08
C HIS A 77 -0.29 24.28 29.42
N ALA A 78 -0.54 23.57 30.53
CA ALA A 78 0.19 22.37 30.91
C ALA A 78 0.08 21.28 29.82
N ARG A 79 1.23 20.74 29.39
CA ARG A 79 1.32 19.65 28.40
C ARG A 79 1.79 18.33 29.05
N PRO A 80 0.93 17.60 29.78
CA PRO A 80 1.34 16.41 30.52
C PRO A 80 1.73 15.22 29.62
N TYR A 81 1.22 15.15 28.39
CA TYR A 81 1.44 14.02 27.47
C TYR A 81 2.51 14.30 26.39
N ASP A 82 3.15 15.46 26.43
CA ASP A 82 4.12 15.90 25.41
C ASP A 82 5.28 14.91 25.23
N THR A 83 5.78 14.33 26.33
CA THR A 83 6.84 13.30 26.28
C THR A 83 6.44 12.10 25.44
N LEU A 84 5.22 11.58 25.65
CA LEU A 84 4.70 10.41 24.96
C LEU A 84 4.46 10.70 23.48
N VAL A 85 3.87 11.87 23.18
CA VAL A 85 3.63 12.35 21.81
C VAL A 85 4.94 12.48 21.05
N GLN A 86 5.92 13.19 21.62
CA GLN A 86 7.19 13.42 20.95
C GLN A 86 8.00 12.12 20.79
N LEU A 87 8.02 11.24 21.79
CA LEU A 87 8.74 9.98 21.73
C LEU A 87 8.12 9.00 20.72
N SER A 88 6.80 8.88 20.69
CA SER A 88 6.10 8.03 19.71
C SER A 88 6.31 8.53 18.27
N LEU A 89 6.12 9.83 18.03
CA LEU A 89 6.28 10.41 16.70
C LEU A 89 7.75 10.37 16.21
N SER A 90 8.72 10.56 17.11
CA SER A 90 10.14 10.52 16.76
C SER A 90 10.64 9.08 16.58
N SER A 91 10.16 8.12 17.38
CA SER A 91 10.50 6.70 17.23
C SER A 91 9.95 6.11 15.92
N ILE A 92 8.73 6.45 15.51
CA ILE A 92 8.21 5.98 14.22
C ILE A 92 8.88 6.67 13.03
N ALA A 93 9.24 7.96 13.17
CA ALA A 93 9.94 8.70 12.13
C ALA A 93 11.37 8.19 11.94
N THR A 94 12.08 7.87 13.03
CA THR A 94 13.40 7.22 12.98
C THR A 94 13.35 5.86 12.33
N LEU A 95 12.39 5.00 12.71
CA LEU A 95 12.17 3.71 12.07
C LEU A 95 11.95 3.88 10.56
N SER A 96 11.07 4.82 10.18
CA SER A 96 10.72 5.12 8.78
C SER A 96 11.91 5.67 7.99
N PHE A 97 12.65 6.63 8.53
CA PHE A 97 13.80 7.23 7.87
C PHE A 97 14.94 6.22 7.69
N VAL A 98 15.25 5.42 8.70
CA VAL A 98 16.28 4.38 8.62
C VAL A 98 15.90 3.34 7.57
N CYS A 99 14.64 2.89 7.57
CA CYS A 99 14.09 1.96 6.58
C CYS A 99 14.23 2.51 5.16
N LEU A 100 13.80 3.75 4.94
CA LEU A 100 13.90 4.43 3.65
C LEU A 100 15.35 4.64 3.21
N SER A 101 16.22 5.06 4.13
CA SER A 101 17.64 5.27 3.86
C SER A 101 18.34 3.97 3.45
N GLN A 102 18.07 2.87 4.15
CA GLN A 102 18.58 1.55 3.80
C GLN A 102 18.11 1.12 2.41
N PHE A 103 16.84 1.35 2.07
CA PHE A 103 16.32 0.99 0.74
C PHE A 103 16.91 1.82 -0.38
N VAL A 104 17.02 3.14 -0.21
CA VAL A 104 17.61 4.02 -1.21
C VAL A 104 19.08 3.67 -1.42
N ARG A 105 19.83 3.38 -0.34
CA ARG A 105 21.25 3.01 -0.42
C ARG A 105 21.49 1.64 -1.06
N ILE A 106 20.70 0.62 -0.69
CA ILE A 106 20.94 -0.76 -1.15
C ILE A 106 20.45 -0.96 -2.59
N TYR A 107 19.30 -0.39 -2.94
CA TYR A 107 18.64 -0.68 -4.22
C TYR A 107 18.68 0.50 -5.19
N GLY A 108 18.68 1.74 -4.70
CA GLY A 108 18.38 2.92 -5.50
C GLY A 108 16.88 3.03 -5.78
N LEU A 109 16.38 4.27 -5.88
CA LEU A 109 14.94 4.58 -5.97
C LEU A 109 14.23 3.86 -7.13
N ARG A 110 14.88 3.80 -8.30
CA ARG A 110 14.34 3.16 -9.52
C ARG A 110 14.20 1.65 -9.37
N ARG A 111 15.21 0.98 -8.81
CA ARG A 111 15.21 -0.47 -8.61
C ARG A 111 14.30 -0.87 -7.46
N PHE A 112 14.20 -0.01 -6.44
CA PHE A 112 13.29 -0.18 -5.30
C PHE A 112 11.82 -0.21 -5.76
N LEU A 113 11.44 0.74 -6.62
CA LEU A 113 10.10 0.82 -7.21
C LEU A 113 9.88 -0.13 -8.41
N PHE A 114 10.87 -0.96 -8.76
CA PHE A 114 10.84 -1.88 -9.91
C PHE A 114 10.64 -1.23 -11.29
N PHE A 115 10.84 0.08 -11.41
CA PHE A 115 10.77 0.81 -12.68
C PHE A 115 11.78 0.31 -13.73
N ASP A 116 12.90 -0.25 -13.29
CA ASP A 116 13.93 -0.77 -14.21
C ASP A 116 13.42 -1.91 -15.09
N LYS A 117 12.50 -2.74 -14.56
CA LYS A 117 11.84 -3.80 -15.35
C LYS A 117 10.71 -3.27 -16.21
N LEU A 118 10.05 -2.19 -15.79
CA LEU A 118 8.88 -1.63 -16.45
C LEU A 118 9.19 -1.03 -17.83
N CYS A 119 10.44 -0.63 -18.09
CA CYS A 119 10.85 -0.10 -19.39
C CYS A 119 10.72 -1.10 -20.54
N ASN A 120 10.64 -2.40 -20.23
CA ASN A 120 10.48 -3.46 -21.20
C ASN A 120 9.02 -3.92 -21.34
N GLU A 121 8.12 -3.40 -20.51
CA GLU A 121 6.69 -3.76 -20.50
C GLU A 121 5.88 -2.86 -21.44
N SER A 122 4.63 -3.22 -21.69
CA SER A 122 3.72 -2.51 -22.60
C SER A 122 3.40 -1.08 -22.14
N GLU A 123 3.06 -0.20 -23.10
CA GLU A 123 2.77 1.21 -22.81
C GLU A 123 1.52 1.41 -21.93
N THR A 124 0.57 0.49 -22.00
CA THR A 124 -0.64 0.49 -21.16
C THR A 124 -0.29 0.27 -19.69
N VAL A 125 0.59 -0.70 -19.39
CA VAL A 125 1.07 -0.99 -18.03
C VAL A 125 1.87 0.19 -17.48
N ARG A 126 2.70 0.82 -18.32
CA ARG A 126 3.45 2.03 -17.93
C ARG A 126 2.52 3.20 -17.58
N ARG A 127 1.46 3.43 -18.36
CA ARG A 127 0.48 4.48 -18.06
C ARG A 127 -0.25 4.20 -16.75
N GLY A 128 -0.77 2.99 -16.55
CA GLY A 128 -1.44 2.60 -15.29
C GLY A 128 -0.51 2.74 -14.07
N TYR A 129 0.78 2.45 -14.25
CA TYR A 129 1.78 2.68 -13.22
C TYR A 129 1.89 4.17 -12.83
N THR A 130 2.07 5.06 -13.82
CA THR A 130 2.27 6.51 -13.55
C THR A 130 1.06 7.14 -12.88
N GLU A 131 -0.14 6.74 -13.30
CA GLU A 131 -1.39 7.15 -12.69
C GLU A 131 -1.45 6.71 -11.22
N GLN A 132 -1.11 5.45 -10.95
CA GLN A 132 -1.11 4.93 -9.58
C GLN A 132 -0.07 5.59 -8.68
N LEU A 133 1.11 5.92 -9.21
CA LEU A 133 2.13 6.65 -8.46
C LEU A 133 1.60 8.02 -8.04
N ASN A 134 0.98 8.77 -8.96
CA ASN A 134 0.40 10.07 -8.65
C ASN A 134 -0.75 9.96 -7.64
N SER A 135 -1.65 9.00 -7.84
CA SER A 135 -2.74 8.71 -6.90
C SER A 135 -2.24 8.36 -5.50
N SER A 136 -1.16 7.57 -5.41
CA SER A 136 -0.51 7.21 -4.14
C SER A 136 0.08 8.44 -3.43
N LEU A 137 0.67 9.38 -4.16
CA LEU A 137 1.16 10.63 -3.57
C LEU A 137 0.03 11.57 -3.13
N LYS A 138 -1.06 11.64 -3.90
CA LYS A 138 -2.26 12.39 -3.48
C LYS A 138 -2.83 11.87 -2.16
N ILE A 139 -2.75 10.56 -1.91
CA ILE A 139 -3.17 9.97 -0.64
C ILE A 139 -2.36 10.53 0.54
N VAL A 140 -1.04 10.71 0.41
CA VAL A 140 -0.23 11.36 1.46
C VAL A 140 -0.79 12.75 1.75
N PHE A 141 -1.08 13.53 0.71
CA PHE A 141 -1.62 14.88 0.88
C PHE A 141 -3.00 14.87 1.55
N ILE A 142 -3.89 13.96 1.14
CA ILE A 142 -5.25 13.82 1.70
C ILE A 142 -5.23 13.48 3.19
N PHE A 143 -4.28 12.66 3.66
CA PHE A 143 -4.18 12.31 5.08
C PHE A 143 -3.38 13.34 5.89
N VAL A 144 -2.28 13.87 5.34
CA VAL A 144 -1.40 14.79 6.08
C VAL A 144 -2.00 16.19 6.18
N ALA A 145 -2.65 16.71 5.15
CA ALA A 145 -3.20 18.07 5.15
C ALA A 145 -4.22 18.34 6.28
N PRO A 146 -5.24 17.48 6.53
CA PRO A 146 -6.19 17.72 7.62
C PRO A 146 -5.53 17.62 8.99
N CYS A 147 -4.65 16.63 9.21
CA CYS A 147 -3.91 16.49 10.46
C CYS A 147 -2.99 17.69 10.71
N PHE A 148 -2.30 18.19 9.67
CA PHE A 148 -1.47 19.38 9.75
C PHE A 148 -2.29 20.64 10.06
N THR A 149 -3.48 20.76 9.49
CA THR A 149 -4.36 21.91 9.74
C THR A 149 -4.84 21.90 11.19
N ALA A 150 -5.22 20.73 11.71
CA ALA A 150 -5.63 20.58 13.11
C ALA A 150 -4.47 20.88 14.07
N GLU A 151 -3.27 20.37 13.80
CA GLU A 151 -2.07 20.63 14.60
C GLU A 151 -1.67 22.12 14.55
N ALA A 152 -1.71 22.73 13.37
CA ALA A 152 -1.44 24.15 13.19
C ALA A 152 -2.42 25.01 13.99
N ALA A 153 -3.72 24.72 13.91
CA ALA A 153 -4.74 25.43 14.68
C ALA A 153 -4.48 25.29 16.20
N TYR A 154 -4.15 24.08 16.66
CA TYR A 154 -3.84 23.81 18.07
C TYR A 154 -2.61 24.60 18.56
N LYS A 155 -1.48 24.53 17.84
CA LYS A 155 -0.25 25.23 18.24
C LYS A 155 -0.39 26.74 18.11
N ILE A 156 -1.03 27.25 17.05
CA ILE A 156 -1.30 28.69 16.91
C ILE A 156 -2.15 29.19 18.08
N TRP A 157 -3.21 28.45 18.46
CA TRP A 157 -4.02 28.79 19.63
C TRP A 157 -3.19 28.79 20.92
N TRP A 158 -2.35 27.77 21.14
CA TRP A 158 -1.52 27.64 22.33
C TRP A 158 -0.50 28.78 22.46
N TYR A 159 0.24 29.10 21.38
CA TYR A 159 1.23 30.18 21.38
C TYR A 159 0.60 31.58 21.43
N SER A 160 -0.57 31.78 20.79
CA SER A 160 -1.28 33.07 20.88
C SER A 160 -1.92 33.33 22.24
N SER A 161 -2.33 32.27 22.96
CA SER A 161 -2.96 32.38 24.28
C SER A 161 -1.95 32.45 25.43
N GLY A 162 -0.72 31.95 25.23
CA GLY A 162 0.35 31.89 26.23
C GLY A 162 1.48 32.91 26.03
N ALA A 163 1.23 33.98 25.27
CA ALA A 163 2.21 34.88 24.61
C ALA A 163 3.16 35.71 25.52
N THR A 164 3.47 35.31 26.75
CA THR A 164 4.28 36.12 27.69
C THR A 164 5.46 35.41 28.35
N ALA A 165 5.77 34.14 28.03
CA ALA A 165 6.72 33.35 28.83
C ALA A 165 8.07 32.97 28.19
N ILE A 166 8.35 33.27 26.91
CA ILE A 166 9.58 32.77 26.24
C ILE A 166 10.47 33.92 25.71
N PRO A 167 11.46 34.40 26.49
CA PRO A 167 12.33 35.50 26.09
C PRO A 167 13.59 34.99 25.38
N PHE A 168 13.53 34.64 24.09
CA PHE A 168 14.72 34.17 23.35
C PHE A 168 15.34 35.20 22.38
N LEU A 169 14.55 36.15 21.87
CA LEU A 169 14.95 37.00 20.73
C LEU A 169 14.67 38.50 20.91
N GLY A 170 14.64 38.98 22.15
CA GLY A 170 14.42 40.40 22.49
C GLY A 170 12.99 40.91 22.25
N ASN A 171 12.24 40.30 21.33
CA ASN A 171 10.80 40.48 21.14
C ASN A 171 10.06 39.14 21.32
N ALA A 172 9.19 39.06 22.32
CA ALA A 172 8.46 37.84 22.67
C ALA A 172 7.66 37.26 21.49
N ILE A 173 7.03 38.13 20.70
CA ILE A 173 6.19 37.74 19.55
C ILE A 173 7.02 37.01 18.46
N VAL A 174 8.23 37.48 18.20
CA VAL A 174 9.11 36.88 17.17
C VAL A 174 9.64 35.53 17.66
N SER A 175 9.98 35.45 18.94
CA SER A 175 10.43 34.20 19.58
C SER A 175 9.35 33.11 19.51
N ASP A 176 8.12 33.46 19.89
CA ASP A 176 6.99 32.53 19.89
C ASP A 176 6.60 32.08 18.48
N ALA A 177 6.65 33.00 17.49
CA ALA A 177 6.40 32.67 16.10
C ALA A 177 7.46 31.70 15.53
N VAL A 178 8.73 31.90 15.86
CA VAL A 178 9.81 31.01 15.42
C VAL A 178 9.69 29.64 16.10
N ALA A 179 9.37 29.57 17.39
CA ALA A 179 9.16 28.31 18.10
C ALA A 179 7.97 27.52 17.52
N CYS A 180 6.84 28.19 17.30
CA CYS A 180 5.64 27.61 16.68
C CYS A 180 5.93 27.05 15.27
N THR A 181 6.61 27.83 14.42
CA THR A 181 6.95 27.37 13.07
C THR A 181 7.93 26.19 13.07
N LEU A 182 8.93 26.18 13.95
CA LEU A 182 9.86 25.05 14.09
C LEU A 182 9.16 23.78 14.58
N GLU A 183 8.26 23.89 15.55
CA GLU A 183 7.45 22.76 16.03
C GLU A 183 6.56 22.19 14.93
N LEU A 184 5.85 23.06 14.20
CA LEU A 184 4.99 22.64 13.09
C LEU A 184 5.78 21.99 11.96
N CYS A 185 6.94 22.55 11.60
CA CYS A 185 7.83 21.94 10.61
C CYS A 185 8.37 20.59 11.09
N SER A 186 8.75 20.46 12.36
CA SER A 186 9.20 19.19 12.96
C SER A 186 8.10 18.13 12.97
N TRP A 187 6.90 18.50 13.38
CA TRP A 187 5.73 17.61 13.37
C TRP A 187 5.40 17.18 11.94
N LEU A 188 5.32 18.12 11.00
CA LEU A 188 5.03 17.84 9.60
C LEU A 188 6.09 16.91 9.00
N TYR A 189 7.37 17.20 9.23
CA TYR A 189 8.47 16.37 8.73
C TYR A 189 8.38 14.93 9.22
N ARG A 190 8.21 14.72 10.54
CA ARG A 190 8.10 13.38 11.14
C ARG A 190 6.88 12.61 10.60
N THR A 191 5.73 13.27 10.54
CA THR A 191 4.48 12.70 10.02
C THR A 191 4.62 12.32 8.55
N VAL A 192 5.12 13.22 7.70
CA VAL A 192 5.26 12.94 6.26
C VAL A 192 6.30 11.83 6.01
N VAL A 193 7.40 11.78 6.75
CA VAL A 193 8.40 10.68 6.63
C VAL A 193 7.78 9.32 6.95
N PHE A 194 6.94 9.24 7.98
CA PHE A 194 6.20 8.01 8.30
C PHE A 194 5.21 7.64 7.19
N PHE A 195 4.32 8.55 6.79
CA PHE A 195 3.34 8.30 5.74
C PHE A 195 3.99 7.97 4.39
N LEU A 196 5.16 8.54 4.10
CA LEU A 196 5.92 8.24 2.89
C LEU A 196 6.28 6.75 2.82
N VAL A 197 6.79 6.16 3.90
CA VAL A 197 7.13 4.72 3.89
C VAL A 197 5.87 3.87 3.78
N CYS A 198 4.78 4.27 4.45
CA CYS A 198 3.49 3.60 4.34
C CYS A 198 2.95 3.59 2.90
N VAL A 199 3.04 4.73 2.22
CA VAL A 199 2.60 4.87 0.83
C VAL A 199 3.55 4.20 -0.15
N LEU A 200 4.85 4.21 0.09
CA LEU A 200 5.82 3.46 -0.71
C LEU A 200 5.53 1.96 -0.66
N PHE A 201 5.22 1.44 0.53
CA PHE A 201 4.80 0.04 0.68
C PHE A 201 3.48 -0.24 -0.05
N ARG A 202 2.47 0.63 0.13
CA ARG A 202 1.20 0.53 -0.60
C ARG A 202 1.40 0.52 -2.11
N LEU A 203 2.23 1.44 -2.62
CA LEU A 203 2.57 1.54 -4.03
C LEU A 203 3.20 0.23 -4.51
N ILE A 204 4.25 -0.25 -3.84
CA ILE A 204 4.91 -1.53 -4.17
C ILE A 204 3.92 -2.69 -4.20
N CYS A 205 3.02 -2.78 -3.21
CA CYS A 205 1.99 -3.81 -3.16
C CYS A 205 1.01 -3.70 -4.34
N HIS A 206 0.54 -2.49 -4.66
CA HIS A 206 -0.36 -2.29 -5.79
C HIS A 206 0.31 -2.61 -7.13
N LEU A 207 1.58 -2.27 -7.29
CA LEU A 207 2.35 -2.61 -8.49
C LEU A 207 2.47 -4.12 -8.70
N GLN A 208 2.53 -4.90 -7.61
CA GLN A 208 2.48 -6.35 -7.73
C GLN A 208 1.07 -6.87 -8.04
N ILE A 209 0.01 -6.17 -7.62
CA ILE A 209 -1.37 -6.53 -7.96
C ILE A 209 -1.60 -6.34 -9.47
N LEU A 210 -1.15 -5.22 -10.05
CA LEU A 210 -1.24 -5.01 -11.51
C LEU A 210 -0.56 -6.15 -12.28
N ARG A 211 0.64 -6.54 -11.87
CA ARG A 211 1.34 -7.70 -12.47
C ARG A 211 0.59 -9.02 -12.30
N LEU A 212 -0.13 -9.18 -11.20
CA LEU A 212 -0.93 -10.38 -10.94
C LEU A 212 -2.17 -10.41 -11.85
N GLN A 213 -2.77 -9.24 -12.12
CA GLN A 213 -3.88 -9.10 -13.07
C GLN A 213 -3.41 -9.36 -14.50
N ASP A 214 -2.25 -8.80 -14.90
CA ASP A 214 -1.64 -9.09 -16.21
C ASP A 214 -1.34 -10.60 -16.35
N PHE A 215 -0.81 -11.23 -15.30
CA PHE A 215 -0.62 -12.69 -15.28
C PHE A 215 -1.94 -13.45 -15.45
N ALA A 216 -3.02 -13.02 -14.79
CA ALA A 216 -4.33 -13.66 -14.96
C ALA A 216 -4.84 -13.52 -16.41
N GLN A 217 -4.63 -12.38 -17.06
CA GLN A 217 -4.99 -12.20 -18.47
C GLN A 217 -4.16 -13.09 -19.40
N VAL A 218 -2.84 -13.19 -19.18
CA VAL A 218 -1.97 -14.08 -19.97
C VAL A 218 -2.28 -15.55 -19.72
N PHE A 219 -2.64 -15.92 -18.48
CA PHE A 219 -3.09 -17.26 -18.12
C PHE A 219 -4.33 -17.70 -18.93
N HIS A 220 -5.16 -16.75 -19.39
CA HIS A 220 -6.29 -17.05 -20.28
C HIS A 220 -5.89 -17.25 -21.75
N VAL A 221 -4.72 -16.75 -22.19
CA VAL A 221 -4.30 -16.77 -23.60
C VAL A 221 -3.23 -17.85 -23.88
N GLU A 222 -2.30 -18.08 -22.95
CA GLU A 222 -1.23 -19.06 -23.09
C GLU A 222 -1.52 -20.29 -22.22
N SER A 223 -1.72 -21.45 -22.85
CA SER A 223 -2.16 -22.68 -22.16
C SER A 223 -1.02 -23.52 -21.56
N ASP A 224 0.24 -23.29 -21.90
CA ASP A 224 1.35 -24.14 -21.47
C ASP A 224 1.59 -24.10 -19.94
N VAL A 225 1.36 -25.24 -19.28
CA VAL A 225 1.51 -25.40 -17.81
C VAL A 225 2.89 -24.98 -17.31
N GLU A 226 3.94 -25.19 -18.12
CA GLU A 226 5.32 -24.85 -17.75
C GLU A 226 5.57 -23.34 -17.74
N SER A 227 5.03 -22.59 -18.72
CA SER A 227 5.18 -21.13 -18.75
C SER A 227 4.42 -20.48 -17.59
N VAL A 228 3.20 -20.95 -17.32
CA VAL A 228 2.37 -20.54 -16.19
C VAL A 228 3.08 -20.76 -14.85
N LEU A 229 3.63 -21.95 -14.61
CA LEU A 229 4.34 -22.26 -13.37
C LEU A 229 5.59 -21.39 -13.20
N ARG A 230 6.35 -21.18 -14.27
CA ARG A 230 7.55 -20.33 -14.26
C ARG A 230 7.23 -18.89 -13.90
N GLU A 231 6.12 -18.35 -14.42
CA GLU A 231 5.71 -16.98 -14.12
C GLU A 231 5.16 -16.84 -12.70
N HIS A 232 4.35 -17.80 -12.24
CA HIS A 232 3.90 -17.83 -10.84
C HIS A 232 5.09 -17.91 -9.86
N LEU A 233 6.12 -18.72 -10.15
CA LEU A 233 7.35 -18.77 -9.36
C LEU A 233 8.10 -17.43 -9.33
N ARG A 234 8.11 -16.71 -10.46
CA ARG A 234 8.71 -15.36 -10.55
C ARG A 234 7.97 -14.36 -9.67
N ILE A 235 6.63 -14.36 -9.72
CA ILE A 235 5.79 -13.50 -8.87
C ILE A 235 6.01 -13.83 -7.40
N ARG A 236 5.97 -15.11 -7.02
CA ARG A 236 6.21 -15.56 -5.64
C ARG A 236 7.58 -15.14 -5.14
N ARG A 237 8.62 -15.20 -5.99
CA ARG A 237 9.95 -14.71 -5.65
C ARG A 237 9.94 -13.20 -5.39
N HIS A 238 9.24 -12.42 -6.22
CA HIS A 238 9.11 -10.98 -6.02
C HIS A 238 8.37 -10.62 -4.73
N LEU A 239 7.24 -11.27 -4.44
CA LEU A 239 6.50 -11.12 -3.18
C LEU A 239 7.35 -11.48 -1.97
N ARG A 240 8.11 -12.58 -2.03
CA ARG A 240 9.01 -12.99 -0.94
C ARG A 240 10.11 -11.96 -0.69
N ILE A 241 10.69 -11.39 -1.75
CA ILE A 241 11.70 -10.33 -1.63
C ILE A 241 11.10 -9.09 -0.99
N ILE A 242 9.89 -8.66 -1.41
CA ILE A 242 9.20 -7.50 -0.83
C ILE A 242 8.88 -7.76 0.65
N SER A 243 8.29 -8.91 0.96
CA SER A 243 7.98 -9.32 2.32
C SER A 243 9.22 -9.31 3.21
N HIS A 244 10.33 -9.87 2.73
CA HIS A 244 11.59 -9.88 3.47
C HIS A 244 12.15 -8.47 3.76
N ARG A 245 12.00 -7.54 2.81
CA ARG A 245 12.46 -6.15 2.97
C ARG A 245 11.64 -5.39 4.01
N PHE A 246 10.33 -5.54 4.00
CA PHE A 246 9.43 -4.78 4.86
C PHE A 246 9.04 -5.48 6.16
N ARG A 247 9.33 -6.78 6.35
CA ARG A 247 8.90 -7.52 7.56
C ARG A 247 9.37 -6.88 8.86
N VAL A 248 10.61 -6.39 8.89
CA VAL A 248 11.18 -5.74 10.08
C VAL A 248 10.47 -4.42 10.33
N PHE A 249 10.25 -3.64 9.28
CA PHE A 249 9.53 -2.37 9.35
C PHE A 249 8.08 -2.53 9.81
N ILE A 250 7.31 -3.45 9.21
CA ILE A 250 5.90 -3.70 9.55
C ILE A 250 5.78 -4.16 11.01
N LEU A 251 6.67 -5.07 11.45
CA LEU A 251 6.67 -5.56 12.83
C LEU A 251 6.98 -4.44 13.82
N TRP A 252 8.06 -3.67 13.60
CA TRP A 252 8.40 -2.58 14.50
C TRP A 252 7.38 -1.44 14.48
N ALA A 253 6.80 -1.13 13.32
CA ALA A 253 5.74 -0.14 13.22
C ALA A 253 4.52 -0.59 14.02
N LEU A 254 4.11 -1.86 13.90
CA LEU A 254 3.02 -2.42 14.71
C LEU A 254 3.35 -2.32 16.20
N ILE A 255 4.54 -2.73 16.64
CA ILE A 255 4.94 -2.65 18.06
C ILE A 255 4.98 -1.22 18.58
N LEU A 256 5.57 -0.27 17.84
CA LEU A 256 5.68 1.12 18.29
C LEU A 256 4.31 1.77 18.39
N VAL A 257 3.43 1.51 17.42
CA VAL A 257 2.05 2.01 17.44
C VAL A 257 1.30 1.39 18.62
N THR A 258 1.28 0.07 18.77
CA THR A 258 0.57 -0.61 19.87
C THR A 258 1.04 -0.13 21.25
N VAL A 259 2.37 -0.03 21.46
CA VAL A 259 2.96 0.48 22.70
C VAL A 259 2.57 1.93 22.95
N SER A 260 2.58 2.77 21.91
CA SER A 260 2.16 4.18 22.04
C SER A 260 0.68 4.32 22.39
N GLN A 261 -0.21 3.53 21.77
CA GLN A 261 -1.64 3.54 22.09
C GLN A 261 -1.90 3.03 23.51
N PHE A 262 -1.21 1.98 23.92
CA PHE A 262 -1.34 1.42 25.26
C PHE A 262 -0.79 2.36 26.34
N ALA A 263 0.35 3.01 26.10
CA ALA A 263 0.87 4.03 27.01
C ALA A 263 -0.10 5.23 27.12
N SER A 264 -0.69 5.63 25.99
CA SER A 264 -1.70 6.70 25.96
C SER A 264 -2.93 6.34 26.79
N LEU A 265 -3.39 5.09 26.69
CA LEU A 265 -4.48 4.55 27.50
C LEU A 265 -4.14 4.57 29.01
N LEU A 266 -2.94 4.11 29.38
CA LEU A 266 -2.52 4.07 30.78
C LEU A 266 -2.42 5.47 31.41
N ASP A 267 -1.88 6.45 30.67
CA ASP A 267 -1.73 7.81 31.20
C ASP A 267 -3.08 8.52 31.32
N THR A 268 -4.01 8.26 30.39
CA THR A 268 -5.37 8.85 30.40
C THR A 268 -6.34 8.14 31.36
N THR A 269 -6.05 6.92 31.81
CA THR A 269 -6.88 6.20 32.80
C THR A 269 -6.53 6.50 34.25
N ARG A 270 -5.42 7.21 34.52
CA ARG A 270 -5.04 7.60 35.89
C ARG A 270 -6.10 8.52 36.50
N SER A 271 -6.38 8.33 37.79
CA SER A 271 -7.40 9.08 38.54
C SER A 271 -7.13 10.59 38.65
N THR A 272 -5.90 11.02 38.37
CA THR A 272 -5.46 12.42 38.36
C THR A 272 -5.46 13.04 36.95
N ALA A 273 -5.96 12.33 35.94
CA ALA A 273 -5.91 12.79 34.55
C ALA A 273 -7.04 13.79 34.24
N ASP A 274 -6.69 15.06 34.06
CA ASP A 274 -7.58 16.06 33.49
C ASP A 274 -7.70 15.87 31.97
N LEU A 275 -8.81 15.27 31.54
CA LEU A 275 -9.10 15.00 30.13
C LEU A 275 -9.86 16.18 29.54
N SER A 276 -9.13 17.09 28.91
CA SER A 276 -9.71 18.21 28.15
C SER A 276 -9.11 18.25 26.75
N ILE A 277 -9.87 18.74 25.77
CA ILE A 277 -9.44 18.85 24.36
C ILE A 277 -8.12 19.62 24.26
N PHE A 278 -7.89 20.61 25.13
CA PHE A 278 -6.68 21.42 25.14
C PHE A 278 -5.43 20.69 25.63
N LYS A 279 -5.58 19.67 26.50
CA LYS A 279 -4.46 18.87 27.03
C LYS A 279 -4.22 17.60 26.22
N THR A 280 -5.30 16.95 25.76
CA THR A 280 -5.24 15.62 25.12
C THR A 280 -5.36 15.68 23.59
N GLY A 281 -5.67 16.85 23.01
CA GLY A 281 -5.87 17.01 21.56
C GLY A 281 -4.65 16.61 20.72
N GLU A 282 -3.44 17.02 21.12
CA GLU A 282 -2.19 16.65 20.45
C GLU A 282 -1.94 15.13 20.49
N LEU A 283 -2.23 14.50 21.65
CA LEU A 283 -2.15 13.05 21.82
C LEU A 283 -3.15 12.31 20.92
N ALA A 284 -4.38 12.80 20.82
CA ALA A 284 -5.42 12.24 19.97
C ALA A 284 -5.08 12.40 18.46
N LEU A 285 -4.52 13.53 18.05
CA LEU A 285 -4.10 13.75 16.66
C LEU A 285 -2.96 12.80 16.27
N VAL A 286 -1.96 12.64 17.14
CA VAL A 286 -0.85 11.71 16.89
C VAL A 286 -1.35 10.27 16.88
N SER A 287 -2.19 9.84 17.83
CA SER A 287 -2.71 8.47 17.85
C SER A 287 -3.52 8.12 16.60
N VAL A 288 -4.37 9.03 16.11
CA VAL A 288 -5.12 8.85 14.86
C VAL A 288 -4.19 8.79 13.65
N SER A 289 -3.16 9.64 13.59
CA SER A 289 -2.20 9.66 12.48
C SER A 289 -1.37 8.37 12.40
N LEU A 290 -0.90 7.87 13.55
CA LEU A 290 -0.15 6.61 13.67
C LEU A 290 -1.00 5.42 13.22
N LEU A 291 -2.25 5.38 13.70
CA LEU A 291 -3.23 4.36 13.31
C LEU A 291 -3.52 4.41 11.81
N ALA A 292 -3.74 5.59 11.23
CA ALA A 292 -4.00 5.74 9.80
C ALA A 292 -2.83 5.19 8.95
N GLY A 293 -1.59 5.48 9.34
CA GLY A 293 -0.41 4.92 8.68
C GLY A 293 -0.31 3.39 8.81
N LEU A 294 -0.56 2.84 10.01
CA LEU A 294 -0.58 1.40 10.25
C LEU A 294 -1.68 0.70 9.43
N MET A 295 -2.87 1.30 9.35
CA MET A 295 -3.99 0.82 8.55
C MET A 295 -3.64 0.75 7.07
N ILE A 296 -2.96 1.76 6.53
CA ILE A 296 -2.49 1.77 5.14
C ILE A 296 -1.52 0.59 4.90
N LEU A 297 -0.60 0.33 5.84
CA LEU A 297 0.34 -0.79 5.74
C LEU A 297 -0.37 -2.14 5.75
N LEU A 298 -1.17 -2.41 6.78
CA LEU A 298 -1.83 -3.70 6.96
C LEU A 298 -2.83 -3.97 5.84
N ARG A 299 -3.67 -2.99 5.46
CA ARG A 299 -4.63 -3.15 4.37
C ARG A 299 -3.94 -3.46 3.04
N SER A 300 -2.80 -2.82 2.78
CA SER A 300 -2.02 -3.09 1.56
C SER A 300 -1.46 -4.51 1.56
N ALA A 301 -0.95 -4.98 2.70
CA ALA A 301 -0.40 -6.34 2.84
C ALA A 301 -1.48 -7.43 2.74
N THR A 302 -2.64 -7.23 3.37
CA THR A 302 -3.74 -8.18 3.30
C THR A 302 -4.38 -8.21 1.91
N ARG A 303 -4.51 -7.07 1.23
CA ARG A 303 -5.07 -7.01 -0.14
C ARG A 303 -4.25 -7.84 -1.12
N ILE A 304 -2.92 -7.71 -1.08
CA ILE A 304 -2.05 -8.50 -1.96
C ILE A 304 -2.04 -9.98 -1.61
N THR A 305 -2.07 -10.35 -0.32
CA THR A 305 -2.23 -11.75 0.09
C THR A 305 -3.55 -12.32 -0.42
N HIS A 306 -4.65 -11.58 -0.31
CA HIS A 306 -5.95 -12.00 -0.83
C HIS A 306 -5.92 -12.21 -2.34
N LYS A 307 -5.38 -11.25 -3.11
CA LYS A 307 -5.28 -11.38 -4.56
C LYS A 307 -4.36 -12.54 -4.98
N ALA A 308 -3.26 -12.76 -4.27
CA ALA A 308 -2.37 -13.90 -4.50
C ALA A 308 -3.04 -15.25 -4.21
N LEU A 309 -3.90 -15.33 -3.18
CA LEU A 309 -4.74 -16.50 -2.94
C LEU A 309 -5.83 -16.68 -4.01
N GLY A 310 -6.36 -15.60 -4.59
CA GLY A 310 -7.33 -15.66 -5.69
C GLY A 310 -6.81 -16.41 -6.93
N VAL A 311 -5.49 -16.41 -7.18
CA VAL A 311 -4.88 -17.16 -8.28
C VAL A 311 -5.09 -18.66 -8.14
N THR A 312 -5.11 -19.20 -6.92
CA THR A 312 -5.36 -20.64 -6.72
C THR A 312 -6.80 -21.00 -7.10
N CYS A 313 -7.76 -20.12 -6.79
CA CYS A 313 -9.16 -20.27 -7.20
C CYS A 313 -9.34 -20.18 -8.72
N LEU A 314 -8.62 -19.25 -9.37
CA LEU A 314 -8.64 -19.15 -10.83
C LEU A 314 -8.12 -20.43 -11.49
N ALA A 315 -7.02 -20.98 -10.97
CA ALA A 315 -6.44 -22.21 -11.50
C ALA A 315 -7.33 -23.44 -11.28
N THR A 316 -8.04 -23.54 -10.15
CA THR A 316 -9.02 -24.61 -9.91
C THR A 316 -10.22 -24.47 -10.84
N LYS A 317 -10.78 -23.26 -11.01
CA LYS A 317 -11.85 -22.98 -11.98
C LYS A 317 -11.43 -23.39 -13.40
N TRP A 318 -10.23 -23.00 -13.83
CA TRP A 318 -9.67 -23.39 -15.12
C TRP A 318 -9.54 -24.91 -15.28
N HIS A 319 -9.01 -25.60 -14.26
CA HIS A 319 -8.90 -27.06 -14.28
C HIS A 319 -10.27 -27.72 -14.43
N VAL A 320 -11.26 -27.29 -13.65
CA VAL A 320 -12.63 -27.83 -13.69
C VAL A 320 -13.26 -27.61 -15.05
N CYS A 321 -13.23 -26.39 -15.59
CA CYS A 321 -13.78 -26.08 -16.92
C CYS A 321 -13.13 -26.95 -18.01
N ALA A 322 -11.80 -27.04 -18.00
CA ALA A 322 -11.07 -27.80 -19.01
C ALA A 322 -11.22 -29.32 -18.86
N THR A 323 -11.68 -29.81 -17.69
CA THR A 323 -12.08 -31.21 -17.51
C THR A 323 -13.51 -31.48 -17.97
N ILE A 324 -14.47 -30.62 -17.63
CA ILE A 324 -15.88 -30.81 -18.03
C ILE A 324 -16.01 -30.78 -19.55
N GLU A 325 -15.39 -29.80 -20.22
CA GLU A 325 -15.43 -29.66 -21.69
C GLU A 325 -14.73 -30.82 -22.42
N SER A 326 -13.78 -31.52 -21.76
CA SER A 326 -13.16 -32.72 -22.35
C SER A 326 -14.04 -33.98 -22.29
N TYR A 327 -15.12 -33.96 -21.51
CA TYR A 327 -16.09 -35.05 -21.39
C TYR A 327 -17.39 -34.79 -22.16
N ASP A 328 -17.63 -33.56 -22.65
CA ASP A 328 -18.72 -33.32 -23.59
C ASP A 328 -18.34 -33.94 -24.94
N PRO A 329 -19.13 -34.90 -25.47
CA PRO A 329 -18.84 -35.50 -26.75
C PRO A 329 -18.89 -34.41 -27.83
N PRO A 330 -17.96 -34.40 -28.81
CA PRO A 330 -18.08 -33.50 -29.94
C PRO A 330 -19.43 -33.78 -30.60
N ASP A 331 -20.24 -32.74 -30.80
CA ASP A 331 -21.46 -32.83 -31.59
C ASP A 331 -21.11 -33.53 -32.90
N VAL A 332 -21.60 -34.76 -33.04
CA VAL A 332 -21.38 -35.59 -34.20
C VAL A 332 -22.22 -34.97 -35.32
N ASP A 333 -21.60 -34.08 -36.09
CA ASP A 333 -22.01 -33.78 -37.45
C ASP A 333 -21.79 -35.06 -38.28
N MET A 334 -22.76 -35.97 -38.24
CA MET A 334 -22.92 -37.02 -39.24
C MET A 334 -24.30 -36.85 -39.86
N GLU A 335 -24.29 -36.49 -41.14
CA GLU A 335 -25.46 -36.26 -41.97
C GLU A 335 -26.40 -37.49 -41.99
N THR A 336 -27.70 -37.23 -41.82
CA THR A 336 -28.93 -38.00 -42.18
C THR A 336 -29.59 -39.06 -41.25
N PRO A 337 -30.95 -39.18 -41.26
CA PRO A 337 -31.81 -39.71 -40.18
C PRO A 337 -32.62 -40.98 -40.59
N PRO A 338 -33.75 -41.41 -39.95
CA PRO A 338 -34.19 -41.49 -38.54
C PRO A 338 -34.61 -42.94 -38.12
N THR A 339 -34.76 -43.25 -36.82
CA THR A 339 -35.97 -43.90 -36.23
C THR A 339 -35.87 -44.20 -34.72
N ALA A 340 -36.80 -43.59 -33.98
CA ALA A 340 -37.56 -44.10 -32.83
C ALA A 340 -36.90 -44.63 -31.53
N MET A 341 -37.36 -43.98 -30.44
CA MET A 341 -37.57 -44.47 -29.07
C MET A 341 -36.38 -44.53 -28.09
N GLY A 342 -36.35 -43.52 -27.21
CA GLY A 342 -36.56 -43.80 -25.78
C GLY A 342 -35.48 -43.34 -24.81
N VAL A 343 -35.91 -42.47 -23.89
CA VAL A 343 -35.45 -42.31 -22.50
C VAL A 343 -34.32 -41.29 -22.22
N MET A 344 -34.78 -40.07 -21.91
CA MET A 344 -34.57 -39.30 -20.67
C MET A 344 -33.14 -39.24 -20.07
N GLY A 345 -32.56 -38.04 -20.00
CA GLY A 345 -31.37 -37.78 -19.16
C GLY A 345 -30.76 -36.38 -19.26
N ASN A 346 -31.48 -35.36 -18.77
CA ASN A 346 -31.00 -34.05 -18.29
C ASN A 346 -29.95 -33.25 -19.11
N GLN A 347 -30.44 -32.43 -20.04
CA GLN A 347 -29.77 -31.18 -20.42
C GLN A 347 -30.08 -30.10 -19.37
N VAL A 348 -29.12 -29.77 -18.50
CA VAL A 348 -29.19 -28.61 -17.62
C VAL A 348 -27.85 -27.88 -17.67
N PHE A 349 -27.64 -27.04 -18.69
CA PHE A 349 -27.25 -25.63 -18.54
C PHE A 349 -27.16 -24.93 -19.92
N ARG A 350 -28.30 -24.73 -20.59
CA ARG A 350 -28.40 -23.71 -21.64
C ARG A 350 -28.66 -22.38 -20.93
N ARG A 351 -27.64 -21.53 -20.80
CA ARG A 351 -27.83 -20.16 -20.30
C ARG A 351 -27.99 -19.23 -21.49
N ASP A 352 -29.24 -18.89 -21.76
CA ASP A 352 -29.64 -17.98 -22.82
C ASP A 352 -28.98 -16.60 -22.68
N ALA A 353 -28.42 -16.14 -23.79
CA ALA A 353 -27.96 -14.78 -24.00
C ALA A 353 -29.16 -13.86 -24.23
N SER A 354 -29.81 -13.39 -23.16
CA SER A 354 -30.71 -12.23 -23.23
C SER A 354 -31.06 -11.67 -21.84
N SER A 355 -30.33 -10.66 -21.39
CA SER A 355 -30.92 -9.62 -20.51
C SER A 355 -30.05 -8.36 -20.53
N SER A 356 -30.57 -7.38 -21.27
CA SER A 356 -30.14 -5.99 -21.33
C SER A 356 -30.22 -5.31 -19.96
N SER A 357 -29.21 -4.45 -19.70
CA SER A 357 -29.25 -3.19 -18.93
C SER A 357 -29.93 -3.14 -17.56
N SER A 358 -29.10 -2.94 -16.52
CA SER A 358 -29.41 -1.97 -15.47
C SER A 358 -28.13 -1.33 -14.97
N ASP A 359 -27.95 -0.04 -15.30
CA ASP A 359 -26.98 0.84 -14.66
C ASP A 359 -27.37 1.01 -13.18
N SER A 360 -26.43 0.66 -12.31
CA SER A 360 -26.34 1.22 -10.97
C SER A 360 -24.86 1.40 -10.68
N GLU A 361 -24.43 2.67 -10.66
CA GLU A 361 -23.12 3.05 -10.17
C GLU A 361 -22.95 2.54 -8.74
N ASP A 362 -22.04 1.58 -8.54
CA ASP A 362 -21.57 1.21 -7.22
C ASP A 362 -20.04 1.30 -7.18
N VAL A 363 -19.60 2.13 -6.24
CA VAL A 363 -18.22 2.51 -6.03
C VAL A 363 -17.53 1.40 -5.25
N GLY A 364 -16.95 0.43 -5.95
CA GLY A 364 -16.06 -0.54 -5.31
C GLY A 364 -16.07 -1.97 -5.84
N SER A 365 -16.04 -2.19 -7.16
CA SER A 365 -15.78 -3.53 -7.70
C SER A 365 -14.28 -3.87 -7.63
N GLU A 366 -13.78 -4.16 -6.43
CA GLU A 366 -12.40 -4.62 -6.22
C GLU A 366 -12.17 -6.08 -6.66
N ASP A 367 -13.14 -6.80 -7.24
CA ASP A 367 -13.06 -8.25 -7.54
C ASP A 367 -13.16 -8.62 -9.02
N GLU A 368 -12.29 -8.02 -9.84
CA GLU A 368 -12.11 -8.41 -11.24
C GLU A 368 -11.49 -9.81 -11.43
N LEU A 369 -10.90 -10.39 -10.37
CA LEU A 369 -10.35 -11.75 -10.36
C LEU A 369 -11.39 -12.83 -10.01
N ASP A 370 -12.52 -12.44 -9.43
CA ASP A 370 -13.58 -13.36 -9.01
C ASP A 370 -14.87 -13.04 -9.78
N ASN A 371 -14.73 -12.87 -11.09
CA ASN A 371 -15.88 -12.68 -11.95
C ASN A 371 -16.72 -13.98 -11.91
N ASP A 372 -17.95 -13.88 -11.38
CA ASP A 372 -18.94 -14.97 -11.35
C ASP A 372 -19.45 -15.34 -12.75
N LYS A 373 -19.01 -14.63 -13.79
CA LYS A 373 -19.21 -15.07 -15.16
C LYS A 373 -18.38 -16.32 -15.42
N LEU A 374 -19.09 -17.41 -15.70
CA LEU A 374 -18.56 -18.58 -16.38
C LEU A 374 -18.00 -18.11 -17.73
N ILE A 375 -16.73 -17.73 -17.78
CA ILE A 375 -16.08 -17.31 -19.02
C ILE A 375 -15.83 -18.58 -19.83
N PRO A 376 -16.49 -18.76 -21.00
CA PRO A 376 -16.19 -19.87 -21.89
C PRO A 376 -14.87 -19.53 -22.59
N ALA A 377 -13.75 -19.76 -21.89
CA ALA A 377 -12.44 -19.60 -22.48
C ALA A 377 -12.07 -20.91 -23.17
N TYR A 378 -12.36 -20.93 -24.48
CA TYR A 378 -11.81 -21.83 -25.50
C TYR A 378 -10.44 -22.39 -25.10
N ALA A 379 -10.42 -23.56 -24.49
CA ALA A 379 -9.20 -24.31 -24.25
C ALA A 379 -9.16 -25.46 -25.24
N TYR A 380 -8.61 -25.18 -26.44
CA TYR A 380 -8.17 -26.22 -27.37
C TYR A 380 -7.10 -27.07 -26.63
N SER A 381 -7.54 -28.07 -25.89
CA SER A 381 -6.78 -28.75 -24.86
C SER A 381 -6.02 -29.94 -25.45
N THR A 382 -4.79 -29.72 -25.88
CA THR A 382 -3.79 -30.80 -26.06
C THR A 382 -3.06 -31.13 -24.76
N ILE A 383 -3.41 -30.49 -23.64
CA ILE A 383 -2.74 -30.64 -22.35
C ILE A 383 -3.36 -31.79 -21.54
N SER A 384 -2.52 -32.76 -21.20
CA SER A 384 -2.89 -33.92 -20.38
C SER A 384 -3.42 -33.50 -19.01
N PHE A 385 -4.51 -34.15 -18.57
CA PHE A 385 -5.10 -34.02 -17.22
C PHE A 385 -4.04 -34.02 -16.09
N GLN A 386 -3.08 -34.94 -16.14
CA GLN A 386 -2.03 -35.08 -15.12
C GLN A 386 -1.22 -33.80 -14.89
N LYS A 387 -0.91 -33.05 -15.97
CA LYS A 387 -0.17 -31.78 -15.87
C LYS A 387 -1.01 -30.68 -15.21
N ARG A 388 -2.30 -30.61 -15.54
CA ARG A 388 -3.23 -29.62 -14.94
C ARG A 388 -3.45 -29.92 -13.46
N GLN A 389 -3.69 -31.17 -13.10
CA GLN A 389 -3.88 -31.60 -11.71
C GLN A 389 -2.63 -31.31 -10.87
N ALA A 390 -1.43 -31.62 -11.39
CA ALA A 390 -0.17 -31.34 -10.69
C ALA A 390 0.01 -29.83 -10.43
N LEU A 391 -0.38 -28.97 -11.37
CA LEU A 391 -0.32 -27.51 -11.21
C LEU A 391 -1.27 -27.01 -10.11
N VAL A 392 -2.50 -27.49 -10.10
CA VAL A 392 -3.50 -27.13 -9.08
C VAL A 392 -3.06 -27.57 -7.69
N THR A 393 -2.65 -28.83 -7.55
CA THR A 393 -2.13 -29.36 -6.28
C THR A 393 -0.89 -28.59 -5.81
N TYR A 394 -0.02 -28.16 -6.75
CA TYR A 394 1.09 -27.29 -6.41
C TYR A 394 0.61 -25.94 -5.83
N PHE A 395 -0.37 -25.29 -6.45
CA PHE A 395 -0.91 -24.02 -5.98
C PHE A 395 -1.62 -24.11 -4.62
N GLU A 396 -2.40 -25.17 -4.38
CA GLU A 396 -3.06 -25.43 -3.10
C GLU A 396 -2.05 -25.56 -1.95
N ASN A 397 -0.96 -26.28 -2.19
CA ASN A 397 0.08 -26.51 -1.18
C ASN A 397 1.08 -25.34 -1.05
N ASN A 398 1.08 -24.39 -2.00
CA ASN A 398 2.05 -23.29 -2.05
C ASN A 398 1.36 -21.93 -2.07
N ARG A 399 0.65 -21.62 -0.99
CA ARG A 399 0.04 -20.30 -0.78
C ARG A 399 1.07 -19.18 -1.01
N ALA A 400 0.69 -18.23 -1.87
CA ALA A 400 1.45 -17.02 -2.16
C ALA A 400 0.84 -15.85 -1.38
N GLY A 401 1.69 -15.02 -0.78
CA GLY A 401 1.24 -13.90 0.04
C GLY A 401 2.40 -13.21 0.75
N ILE A 402 2.10 -12.09 1.42
CA ILE A 402 3.07 -11.42 2.29
C ILE A 402 3.09 -12.15 3.63
N THR A 403 4.29 -12.58 4.04
CA THR A 403 4.53 -13.27 5.30
C THR A 403 5.55 -12.52 6.17
N VAL A 404 5.18 -12.28 7.42
CA VAL A 404 6.04 -11.65 8.44
C VAL A 404 6.46 -12.75 9.42
N PHE A 405 7.74 -13.14 9.39
CA PHE A 405 8.33 -14.19 10.23
C PHE A 405 7.54 -15.52 10.26
N GLY A 406 7.00 -15.93 9.11
CA GLY A 406 6.25 -17.19 8.97
C GLY A 406 4.74 -17.04 9.17
N PHE A 407 4.28 -15.92 9.74
CA PHE A 407 2.86 -15.58 9.82
C PHE A 407 2.40 -14.89 8.53
N MET A 408 1.34 -15.41 7.92
CA MET A 408 0.74 -14.81 6.73
C MET A 408 -0.22 -13.68 7.16
N LEU A 409 -0.05 -12.49 6.58
CA LEU A 409 -0.97 -11.37 6.78
C LEU A 409 -2.23 -11.61 5.95
N ASP A 410 -3.24 -12.22 6.56
CA ASP A 410 -4.53 -12.51 5.99
C ASP A 410 -5.61 -11.53 6.49
N ARG A 411 -6.88 -11.76 6.09
CA ARG A 411 -7.99 -10.89 6.48
C ARG A 411 -8.28 -11.00 7.98
N THR A 412 -8.19 -12.20 8.56
CA THR A 412 -8.53 -12.42 9.98
C THR A 412 -7.50 -11.75 10.89
N THR A 413 -6.20 -11.93 10.62
CA THR A 413 -5.13 -11.25 11.38
C THR A 413 -5.26 -9.73 11.29
N LEU A 414 -5.53 -9.19 10.09
CA LEU A 414 -5.82 -7.76 9.94
C LEU A 414 -7.02 -7.36 10.81
N HIS A 415 -8.16 -8.04 10.71
CA HIS A 415 -9.34 -7.67 11.49
C HIS A 415 -9.07 -7.68 13.00
N THR A 416 -8.31 -8.65 13.50
CA THR A 416 -7.95 -8.71 14.93
C THR A 416 -7.06 -7.54 15.36
N ILE A 417 -5.99 -7.25 14.62
CA ILE A 417 -5.05 -6.15 14.94
C ILE A 417 -5.78 -4.81 14.84
N VAL A 418 -6.53 -4.61 13.77
CA VAL A 418 -7.29 -3.38 13.53
C VAL A 418 -8.35 -3.18 14.59
N MET A 419 -9.08 -4.22 15.00
CA MET A 419 -10.06 -4.09 16.08
C MET A 419 -9.41 -3.63 17.38
N ILE A 420 -8.27 -4.23 17.77
CA ILE A 420 -7.56 -3.85 19.00
C ILE A 420 -7.11 -2.38 18.93
N GLU A 421 -6.40 -2.00 17.86
CA GLU A 421 -5.85 -0.65 17.69
C GLU A 421 -6.95 0.42 17.57
N MET A 422 -8.01 0.14 16.80
CA MET A 422 -9.16 1.03 16.66
C MET A 422 -9.91 1.21 17.98
N SER A 423 -10.08 0.15 18.78
CA SER A 423 -10.71 0.25 20.09
C SER A 423 -9.91 1.14 21.05
N LEU A 424 -8.57 1.04 21.04
CA LEU A 424 -7.71 1.89 21.86
C LEU A 424 -7.84 3.37 21.47
N VAL A 425 -7.76 3.68 20.16
CA VAL A 425 -7.87 5.05 19.66
C VAL A 425 -9.27 5.63 19.88
N LEU A 426 -10.32 4.83 19.64
CA LEU A 426 -11.70 5.27 19.81
C LEU A 426 -12.01 5.55 21.28
N TRP A 427 -11.49 4.73 22.20
CA TRP A 427 -11.60 4.98 23.64
C TRP A 427 -10.94 6.32 24.01
N LEU A 428 -9.75 6.60 23.48
CA LEU A 428 -9.01 7.83 23.75
C LEU A 428 -9.73 9.06 23.15
N LEU A 429 -10.28 8.92 21.95
CA LEU A 429 -11.12 9.94 21.31
C LEU A 429 -12.38 10.23 22.14
N GLY A 430 -13.08 9.20 22.62
CA GLY A 430 -14.28 9.36 23.46
C GLY A 430 -13.98 10.16 24.73
N LYS A 431 -12.84 9.87 25.37
CA LYS A 431 -12.35 10.64 26.52
C LYS A 431 -11.92 12.06 26.17
N THR A 432 -11.36 12.29 25.00
CA THR A 432 -10.87 13.61 24.57
C THR A 432 -12.00 14.56 24.20
N VAL A 433 -13.03 14.07 23.48
CA VAL A 433 -14.16 14.88 23.00
C VAL A 433 -15.18 15.20 24.10
N GLY A 434 -15.05 14.58 25.29
CA GLY A 434 -15.95 14.83 26.41
C GLY A 434 -17.34 14.20 26.22
N ILE A 435 -17.44 13.16 25.37
CA ILE A 435 -18.63 12.30 25.31
C ILE A 435 -18.51 11.29 26.46
N SER A 436 -18.64 11.78 27.69
CA SER A 436 -18.74 10.96 28.90
C SER A 436 -19.58 11.66 29.94
#